data_AF-A0A7Z9QUA3-F1
#
_entry.id   AF-A0A7Z9QUA3-F1
#
_cell.length_a   1.000
_cell.length_b   1.000
_cell.length_c   1.000
_cell.angle_alpha   90.00
_cell.angle_beta   90.00
_cell.angle_gamma   90.00
#
_symmetry.space_group_name_H-M   'P 1'
#
loop_
_entity.id
_entity.type
_entity.pdbx_description
1 polymer ?
#
loop_
_entity_poly.entity_id
_entity_poly.type
_entity_poly.pdbx_seq_one_letter_code
_entity_poly.pdbx_strand_id
1 'polypeptide(L)'
;MIETKKMPKNLHWSVDYAYHHSSNGDFRKQLWSCLEKSLCDGNIRCSLSEKKHHYTILPNFWNGYQPSLPDQGIGQATVHRNQESQSIWHYNIYCDNISNGEEMRLDFRAQTNVQPTIVDKWHVHVKSHADGIYDRFDCIGSITNNGDQKQISLEMRTGLVIPAGEVSSSSSIICDWMLFDWIPTLAQESAAWAMLEDLQRLKPNHHICRLEDWEFELDGHEICLRGYSVYGQGTEVSYWWLNEANEVVLISKTFSTYVLTKGGCV
;
A
#
# COMPACT_ATOMS: atom_id res chain seq x y z
N MET A 1 20.26 -15.98 -31.17
CA MET A 1 20.73 -14.74 -30.51
C MET A 1 19.55 -14.19 -29.74
N ILE A 2 19.62 -14.19 -28.41
CA ILE A 2 18.61 -13.56 -27.57
C ILE A 2 19.03 -12.09 -27.51
N GLU A 3 18.30 -11.21 -28.18
CA GLU A 3 18.47 -9.78 -27.98
C GLU A 3 18.18 -9.49 -26.50
N THR A 4 19.20 -9.07 -25.76
CA THR A 4 19.02 -8.52 -24.42
C THR A 4 18.17 -7.27 -24.55
N LYS A 5 16.90 -7.38 -24.17
CA LYS A 5 15.96 -6.27 -24.02
C LYS A 5 16.65 -5.14 -23.26
N LYS A 6 16.64 -3.94 -23.84
CA LYS A 6 17.36 -2.81 -23.30
C LYS A 6 16.51 -2.18 -22.20
N MET A 7 16.84 -2.47 -20.95
CA MET A 7 16.19 -1.86 -19.79
C MET A 7 16.22 -0.32 -19.90
N PRO A 8 15.16 0.38 -19.45
CA PRO A 8 15.14 1.84 -19.40
C PRO A 8 16.37 2.37 -18.68
N LYS A 9 16.99 3.43 -19.23
CA LYS A 9 18.32 3.87 -18.79
C LYS A 9 18.35 4.40 -17.36
N ASN A 10 17.26 4.99 -16.87
CA ASN A 10 17.18 5.61 -15.53
C ASN A 10 15.92 5.14 -14.79
N LEU A 11 16.08 4.82 -13.50
CA LEU A 11 14.96 4.64 -12.58
C LEU A 11 14.49 6.02 -12.10
N HIS A 12 13.22 6.14 -11.72
CA HIS A 12 12.73 7.36 -11.08
C HIS A 12 13.32 7.49 -9.66
N TRP A 13 13.67 8.71 -9.23
CA TRP A 13 14.41 8.97 -7.97
C TRP A 13 13.75 8.37 -6.72
N SER A 14 12.41 8.32 -6.68
CA SER A 14 11.67 7.73 -5.55
C SER A 14 11.81 6.21 -5.44
N VAL A 15 12.38 5.55 -6.45
CA VAL A 15 12.73 4.12 -6.46
C VAL A 15 14.19 3.88 -6.89
N ASP A 16 14.99 4.91 -7.13
CA ASP A 16 16.40 4.79 -7.50
C ASP A 16 17.29 4.86 -6.26
N TYR A 17 17.48 3.71 -5.62
CA TYR A 17 18.29 3.59 -4.41
C TYR A 17 19.79 3.35 -4.69
N ALA A 18 20.25 3.53 -5.95
CA ALA A 18 21.62 3.26 -6.35
C ALA A 18 22.68 4.15 -5.64
N TYR A 19 22.25 5.20 -4.94
CA TYR A 19 23.12 6.10 -4.18
C TYR A 19 23.50 5.56 -2.78
N HIS A 20 22.90 4.47 -2.31
CA HIS A 20 23.23 3.87 -1.02
C HIS A 20 24.03 2.59 -1.23
N HIS A 21 25.27 2.57 -0.72
CA HIS A 21 26.31 1.56 -0.89
C HIS A 21 25.98 0.15 -0.35
N SER A 22 24.87 -0.45 -0.79
CA SER A 22 24.62 -1.88 -0.61
C SER A 22 25.14 -2.62 -1.84
N SER A 23 26.22 -3.40 -1.66
CA SER A 23 26.85 -4.20 -2.70
C SER A 23 26.05 -5.47 -3.08
N ASN A 24 24.86 -5.68 -2.53
CA ASN A 24 24.15 -6.95 -2.62
C ASN A 24 22.73 -6.77 -3.16
N GLY A 25 22.44 -7.47 -4.27
CA GLY A 25 21.15 -7.46 -4.97
C GLY A 25 21.10 -6.46 -6.12
N ASP A 26 20.65 -6.91 -7.29
CA ASP A 26 20.35 -6.03 -8.43
C ASP A 26 18.89 -5.55 -8.29
N PHE A 27 18.65 -4.62 -7.34
CA PHE A 27 17.32 -4.03 -7.09
C PHE A 27 16.64 -3.63 -8.38
N ARG A 28 17.40 -2.96 -9.26
CA ARG A 28 16.95 -2.49 -10.55
C ARG A 28 16.45 -3.64 -11.41
N LYS A 29 17.21 -4.72 -11.54
CA LYS A 29 16.79 -5.91 -12.28
C LYS A 29 15.58 -6.59 -11.65
N GLN A 30 15.49 -6.69 -10.33
CA GLN A 30 14.33 -7.29 -9.64
C GLN A 30 13.06 -6.44 -9.85
N LEU A 31 13.17 -5.12 -9.67
CA LEU A 31 12.11 -4.14 -9.93
C LEU A 31 11.60 -4.28 -11.36
N TRP A 32 12.50 -4.25 -12.35
CA TRP A 32 12.12 -4.38 -13.76
C TRP A 32 11.52 -5.75 -14.07
N SER A 33 12.07 -6.85 -13.54
CA SER A 33 11.50 -8.18 -13.74
C SER A 33 10.07 -8.30 -13.20
N CYS A 34 9.75 -7.61 -12.10
CA CYS A 34 8.40 -7.58 -11.54
C CYS A 34 7.47 -6.67 -12.35
N LEU A 35 7.94 -5.48 -12.71
CA LEU A 35 7.17 -4.45 -13.38
C LEU A 35 6.88 -4.80 -14.86
N GLU A 36 7.83 -5.40 -15.57
CA GLU A 36 7.64 -5.92 -16.93
C GLU A 36 6.47 -6.91 -16.97
N LYS A 37 6.48 -7.87 -16.04
CA LYS A 37 5.42 -8.88 -15.97
C LYS A 37 4.05 -8.25 -15.78
N SER A 38 3.90 -7.28 -14.87
CA SER A 38 2.59 -6.67 -14.63
C SER A 38 2.12 -5.78 -15.77
N LEU A 39 3.00 -4.99 -16.36
CA LEU A 39 2.64 -4.03 -17.40
C LEU A 39 2.39 -4.70 -18.77
N CYS A 40 3.16 -5.73 -19.13
CA CYS A 40 3.03 -6.42 -20.42
C CYS A 40 1.87 -7.42 -20.46
N ASP A 41 1.51 -8.02 -19.32
CA ASP A 41 0.50 -9.09 -19.28
C ASP A 41 -0.94 -8.59 -19.55
N GLY A 42 -1.20 -7.28 -19.68
CA GLY A 42 -2.52 -6.70 -19.99
C GLY A 42 -3.62 -6.99 -18.96
N ASN A 43 -3.32 -7.76 -17.91
CA ASN A 43 -4.22 -8.28 -16.89
C ASN A 43 -4.64 -7.23 -15.82
N ILE A 44 -4.45 -5.95 -16.11
CA ILE A 44 -4.79 -4.85 -15.18
C ILE A 44 -6.21 -4.30 -15.44
N ARG A 45 -6.92 -4.78 -16.46
CA ARG A 45 -8.32 -4.38 -16.72
C ARG A 45 -9.28 -5.27 -15.94
N CYS A 46 -9.68 -4.80 -14.76
CA CYS A 46 -10.63 -5.51 -13.91
C CYS A 46 -12.10 -5.08 -14.15
N SER A 47 -13.03 -5.98 -13.86
CA SER A 47 -14.43 -5.67 -13.61
C SER A 47 -14.52 -4.64 -12.47
N LEU A 48 -15.50 -3.73 -12.55
CA LEU A 48 -15.65 -2.66 -11.57
C LEU A 48 -15.92 -3.20 -10.15
N SER A 49 -16.46 -4.41 -10.01
CA SER A 49 -16.95 -4.93 -8.75
C SER A 49 -15.95 -5.76 -7.95
N GLU A 50 -14.92 -6.34 -8.56
CA GLU A 50 -13.95 -7.16 -7.83
C GLU A 50 -12.54 -7.07 -8.42
N LYS A 51 -11.56 -6.81 -7.56
CA LYS A 51 -10.15 -6.65 -7.92
C LYS A 51 -9.26 -7.42 -6.95
N LYS A 52 -8.34 -8.21 -7.49
CA LYS A 52 -7.32 -8.90 -6.68
C LYS A 52 -5.92 -8.66 -7.23
N HIS A 53 -5.13 -7.92 -6.46
CA HIS A 53 -3.77 -7.55 -6.84
C HIS A 53 -2.74 -8.21 -5.94
N HIS A 54 -1.66 -8.68 -6.54
CA HIS A 54 -0.52 -9.27 -5.85
C HIS A 54 0.70 -8.41 -6.11
N TYR A 55 1.38 -8.05 -5.02
CA TYR A 55 2.58 -7.23 -5.01
C TYR A 55 3.72 -8.06 -4.44
N THR A 56 4.89 -7.95 -5.08
CA THR A 56 6.15 -8.36 -4.47
C THR A 56 6.71 -7.18 -3.68
N ILE A 57 7.21 -7.44 -2.48
CA ILE A 57 7.85 -6.45 -1.63
C ILE A 57 9.36 -6.56 -1.85
N LEU A 58 9.96 -5.47 -2.34
CA LEU A 58 11.39 -5.31 -2.50
C LEU A 58 11.94 -4.45 -1.35
N PRO A 59 13.15 -4.73 -0.85
CA PRO A 59 13.77 -3.91 0.17
C PRO A 59 14.23 -2.57 -0.42
N ASN A 60 13.98 -1.47 0.30
CA ASN A 60 14.66 -0.21 0.01
C ASN A 60 15.96 -0.22 0.79
N PHE A 61 17.07 -0.37 0.08
CA PHE A 61 18.39 -0.64 0.66
C PHE A 61 18.85 0.47 1.59
N TRP A 62 18.59 0.30 2.88
CA TRP A 62 19.29 0.99 3.96
C TRP A 62 20.45 0.13 4.47
N ASN A 63 21.48 0.78 5.03
CA ASN A 63 22.59 0.13 5.74
C ASN A 63 22.05 -0.73 6.89
N GLY A 64 21.74 -2.00 6.63
CA GLY A 64 21.16 -2.90 7.63
C GLY A 64 20.59 -4.21 7.09
N TYR A 65 20.28 -4.30 5.79
CA TYR A 65 19.81 -5.55 5.20
C TYR A 65 20.92 -6.61 5.12
N GLN A 66 20.56 -7.87 5.43
CA GLN A 66 21.51 -8.99 5.38
C GLN A 66 22.04 -9.22 3.95
N PRO A 67 23.28 -9.70 3.79
CA PRO A 67 23.92 -9.88 2.49
C PRO A 67 23.22 -10.79 1.49
N SER A 68 22.35 -11.69 1.95
CA SER A 68 21.65 -12.68 1.14
C SER A 68 20.14 -12.42 1.17
N LEU A 69 19.68 -11.49 0.34
CA LEU A 69 18.25 -11.30 0.11
C LEU A 69 17.76 -12.33 -0.92
N PRO A 70 16.54 -12.86 -0.77
CA PRO A 70 15.97 -13.75 -1.78
C PRO A 70 15.82 -13.02 -3.12
N ASP A 71 16.09 -13.72 -4.23
CA ASP A 71 15.87 -13.20 -5.58
C ASP A 71 14.41 -12.81 -5.87
N GLN A 72 13.48 -13.28 -5.03
CA GLN A 72 12.04 -13.08 -5.15
C GLN A 72 11.50 -11.89 -4.33
N GLY A 73 12.38 -11.11 -3.69
CA GLY A 73 12.01 -10.02 -2.78
C GLY A 73 11.99 -10.45 -1.32
N ILE A 74 11.61 -9.52 -0.44
CA ILE A 74 11.52 -9.72 1.02
C ILE A 74 10.11 -10.10 1.49
N GLY A 75 9.15 -10.20 0.58
CA GLY A 75 7.78 -10.48 0.97
C GLY A 75 6.78 -10.29 -0.17
N GLN A 76 5.51 -10.39 0.19
CA GLN A 76 4.39 -10.24 -0.74
C GLN A 76 3.19 -9.59 -0.05
N ALA A 77 2.40 -8.86 -0.82
CA ALA A 77 1.10 -8.37 -0.38
C ALA A 77 0.02 -8.74 -1.40
N THR A 78 -1.12 -9.22 -0.91
CA THR A 78 -2.33 -9.44 -1.70
C THR A 78 -3.40 -8.47 -1.22
N VAL A 79 -3.90 -7.67 -2.15
CA VAL A 79 -4.96 -6.69 -1.92
C VAL A 79 -6.19 -7.17 -2.68
N HIS A 80 -7.15 -7.75 -1.95
CA HIS A 80 -8.43 -8.18 -2.49
C HIS A 80 -9.51 -7.19 -2.10
N ARG A 81 -10.21 -6.66 -3.10
CA ARG A 81 -11.20 -5.59 -2.99
C ARG A 81 -12.47 -6.02 -3.69
N ASN A 82 -13.60 -5.95 -2.99
CA ASN A 82 -14.91 -6.28 -3.56
C ASN A 82 -15.91 -5.15 -3.26
N GLN A 83 -16.62 -4.69 -4.28
CA GLN A 83 -17.68 -3.71 -4.16
C GLN A 83 -18.98 -4.42 -3.75
N GLU A 84 -19.25 -4.48 -2.45
CA GLU A 84 -20.48 -5.09 -1.90
C GLU A 84 -21.74 -4.32 -2.32
N SER A 85 -21.62 -2.99 -2.50
CA SER A 85 -22.70 -2.13 -2.99
C SER A 85 -22.12 -0.88 -3.66
N GLN A 86 -22.98 -0.04 -4.27
CA GLN A 86 -22.54 1.20 -4.93
C GLN A 86 -21.70 2.12 -4.02
N SER A 87 -21.87 2.04 -2.70
CA SER A 87 -21.23 2.91 -1.73
C SER A 87 -20.35 2.20 -0.70
N ILE A 88 -20.15 0.88 -0.81
CA ILE A 88 -19.35 0.10 0.15
C ILE A 88 -18.37 -0.78 -0.59
N TRP A 89 -17.11 -0.69 -0.17
CA TRP A 89 -16.04 -1.61 -0.55
C TRP A 89 -15.62 -2.44 0.66
N HIS A 90 -15.40 -3.73 0.42
CA HIS A 90 -14.79 -4.66 1.35
C HIS A 90 -13.36 -4.94 0.94
N TYR A 91 -12.45 -4.84 1.89
CA TYR A 91 -11.01 -5.00 1.72
C TYR A 91 -10.55 -6.19 2.56
N ASN A 92 -9.91 -7.15 1.89
CA ASN A 92 -9.21 -8.25 2.52
C ASN A 92 -7.73 -8.19 2.10
N ILE A 93 -6.88 -7.86 3.05
CA ILE A 93 -5.46 -7.65 2.83
C ILE A 93 -4.69 -8.78 3.49
N TYR A 94 -3.75 -9.34 2.75
CA TYR A 94 -2.73 -10.24 3.27
C TYR A 94 -1.36 -9.63 2.95
N CYS A 95 -0.50 -9.48 3.94
CA CYS A 95 0.87 -9.02 3.76
C CYS A 95 1.79 -9.95 4.54
N ASP A 96 2.86 -10.41 3.91
CA ASP A 96 3.88 -11.25 4.53
C ASP A 96 5.23 -10.62 4.20
N ASN A 97 5.93 -10.15 5.22
CA ASN A 97 7.22 -9.49 5.09
C ASN A 97 8.26 -10.16 5.98
N ILE A 98 9.27 -10.73 5.34
CA ILE A 98 10.35 -11.47 5.98
C ILE A 98 11.30 -10.51 6.72
N SER A 99 11.39 -9.24 6.31
CA SER A 99 12.35 -8.29 6.91
C SER A 99 12.00 -7.93 8.35
N ASN A 100 10.71 -7.84 8.69
CA ASN A 100 10.20 -7.65 10.05
C ASN A 100 9.64 -8.96 10.64
N GLY A 101 9.54 -10.02 9.85
CA GLY A 101 8.98 -11.30 10.25
C GLY A 101 7.48 -11.25 10.51
N GLU A 102 6.76 -10.29 9.92
CA GLU A 102 5.33 -10.10 10.18
C GLU A 102 4.46 -10.64 9.04
N GLU A 103 3.53 -11.53 9.39
CA GLU A 103 2.39 -11.90 8.57
C GLU A 103 1.17 -11.11 9.08
N MET A 104 0.63 -10.21 8.27
CA MET A 104 -0.50 -9.36 8.58
C MET A 104 -1.71 -9.71 7.72
N ARG A 105 -2.88 -9.76 8.35
CA ARG A 105 -4.19 -9.88 7.70
C ARG A 105 -5.12 -8.80 8.21
N LEU A 106 -5.73 -8.08 7.28
CA LEU A 106 -6.68 -7.02 7.57
C LEU A 106 -8.00 -7.31 6.87
N ASP A 107 -9.10 -7.14 7.58
CA ASP A 107 -10.45 -7.28 7.02
C ASP A 107 -11.29 -6.08 7.48
N PHE A 108 -11.73 -5.27 6.52
CA PHE A 108 -12.46 -4.04 6.82
C PHE A 108 -13.35 -3.59 5.67
N ARG A 109 -14.36 -2.80 6.01
CA ARG A 109 -15.23 -2.14 5.03
C ARG A 109 -15.00 -0.65 5.04
N ALA A 110 -15.18 -0.03 3.89
CA ALA A 110 -15.15 1.42 3.77
C ALA A 110 -16.32 1.92 2.94
N GLN A 111 -16.87 3.04 3.38
CA GLN A 111 -17.83 3.79 2.60
C GLN A 111 -17.12 4.65 1.57
N THR A 112 -17.69 4.70 0.37
CA THR A 112 -17.09 5.32 -0.82
C THR A 112 -17.84 6.53 -1.34
N ASN A 113 -18.52 7.24 -0.43
CA ASN A 113 -19.25 8.46 -0.72
C ASN A 113 -18.36 9.71 -0.52
N VAL A 114 -18.98 10.88 -0.37
CA VAL A 114 -18.33 12.20 -0.25
C VAL A 114 -17.33 12.29 0.92
N GLN A 115 -17.44 11.44 1.94
CA GLN A 115 -16.52 11.43 3.09
C GLN A 115 -16.00 10.00 3.31
N PRO A 116 -15.07 9.53 2.45
CA PRO A 116 -14.62 8.15 2.48
C PRO A 116 -14.10 7.78 3.87
N THR A 117 -14.67 6.74 4.46
CA THR A 117 -14.43 6.38 5.87
C THR A 117 -14.57 4.88 6.05
N ILE A 118 -13.69 4.29 6.86
CA ILE A 118 -13.87 2.92 7.37
C ILE A 118 -15.21 2.84 8.12
N VAL A 119 -15.97 1.76 7.89
CA VAL A 119 -17.26 1.51 8.54
C VAL A 119 -17.28 0.15 9.19
N ASP A 120 -18.31 -0.07 10.03
CA ASP A 120 -18.46 -1.27 10.86
C ASP A 120 -17.24 -1.52 11.76
N LYS A 121 -17.19 -2.73 12.33
CA LYS A 121 -15.98 -3.23 13.00
C LYS A 121 -15.02 -3.77 11.95
N TRP A 122 -13.72 -3.61 12.20
CA TRP A 122 -12.67 -4.20 11.38
C TRP A 122 -11.79 -5.14 12.19
N HIS A 123 -11.08 -6.02 11.51
CA HIS A 123 -10.24 -7.03 12.12
C HIS A 123 -8.79 -6.84 11.70
N VAL A 124 -7.89 -6.87 12.68
CA VAL A 124 -6.44 -6.90 12.48
C VAL A 124 -5.91 -8.18 13.08
N HIS A 125 -5.17 -8.94 12.28
CA HIS A 125 -4.44 -10.11 12.72
C HIS A 125 -2.99 -9.98 12.27
N VAL A 126 -2.06 -9.90 13.22
CA VAL A 126 -0.63 -9.92 12.93
C VAL A 126 -0.04 -11.12 13.64
N LYS A 127 0.80 -11.88 12.93
CA LYS A 127 1.61 -12.95 13.47
C LYS A 127 3.07 -12.57 13.27
N SER A 128 3.85 -12.63 14.33
CA SER A 128 5.29 -12.44 14.25
C SER A 128 6.02 -13.78 14.24
N HIS A 129 6.97 -13.90 13.33
CA HIS A 129 7.91 -14.99 13.19
C HIS A 129 9.31 -14.61 13.68
N ALA A 130 9.48 -13.41 14.21
CA ALA A 130 10.72 -12.99 14.84
C ALA A 130 10.90 -13.71 16.20
N ASP A 131 12.14 -13.86 16.66
CA ASP A 131 12.51 -14.52 17.93
C ASP A 131 12.07 -13.73 19.20
N GLY A 132 11.05 -12.87 19.08
CA GLY A 132 10.62 -11.90 20.08
C GLY A 132 9.62 -12.41 21.12
N ILE A 133 9.25 -11.50 22.03
CA ILE A 133 8.36 -11.74 23.19
C ILE A 133 6.89 -11.92 22.78
N TYR A 134 6.58 -11.67 21.51
CA TYR A 134 5.22 -11.60 21.00
C TYR A 134 5.14 -12.39 19.68
N ASP A 135 4.16 -13.29 19.60
CA ASP A 135 3.93 -14.19 18.47
C ASP A 135 2.68 -13.78 17.66
N ARG A 136 1.72 -13.06 18.29
CA ARG A 136 0.42 -12.79 17.70
C ARG A 136 -0.37 -11.65 18.36
N PHE A 137 -0.99 -10.81 17.52
CA PHE A 137 -1.80 -9.63 17.86
C PHE A 137 -3.09 -9.79 17.09
N ASP A 138 -4.18 -9.73 17.84
CA ASP A 138 -5.51 -9.68 17.29
C ASP A 138 -6.22 -8.52 17.94
N CYS A 139 -6.81 -7.66 17.12
CA CYS A 139 -7.74 -6.69 17.63
C CYS A 139 -8.93 -6.52 16.69
N ILE A 140 -10.02 -6.06 17.29
CA ILE A 140 -11.22 -5.62 16.59
C ILE A 140 -11.31 -4.12 16.78
N GLY A 141 -11.20 -3.37 15.70
CA GLY A 141 -11.35 -1.93 15.79
C GLY A 141 -12.78 -1.46 15.54
N SER A 142 -13.10 -0.28 16.06
CA SER A 142 -14.39 0.35 15.86
C SER A 142 -14.29 1.87 15.94
N ILE A 143 -15.25 2.55 15.30
CA ILE A 143 -15.44 4.00 15.41
C ILE A 143 -16.72 4.26 16.19
N THR A 144 -16.64 5.10 17.22
CA THR A 144 -17.81 5.61 17.94
C THR A 144 -17.89 7.12 17.82
N ASN A 145 -19.08 7.65 17.52
CA ASN A 145 -19.32 9.09 17.52
C ASN A 145 -19.49 9.57 18.96
N ASN A 146 -18.71 10.57 19.35
CA ASN A 146 -18.75 11.23 20.65
C ASN A 146 -18.93 12.74 20.43
N GLY A 147 -20.17 13.15 20.16
CA GLY A 147 -20.49 14.54 19.79
C GLY A 147 -19.81 14.93 18.47
N ASP A 148 -18.97 15.97 18.52
CA ASP A 148 -18.26 16.51 17.35
C ASP A 148 -16.98 15.72 17.01
N GLN A 149 -16.73 14.60 17.68
CA GLN A 149 -15.57 13.76 17.45
C GLN A 149 -15.94 12.31 17.12
N LYS A 150 -15.09 11.67 16.33
CA LYS A 150 -15.03 10.22 16.13
C LYS A 150 -13.89 9.68 16.99
N GLN A 151 -14.21 8.76 17.90
CA GLN A 151 -13.24 8.00 18.68
C GLN A 151 -12.94 6.68 17.96
N ILE A 152 -11.66 6.36 17.80
CA ILE A 152 -11.20 5.07 17.30
C ILE A 152 -10.73 4.25 18.50
N SER A 153 -11.24 3.02 18.62
CA SER A 153 -10.87 2.09 19.69
C SER A 153 -10.50 0.73 19.13
N LEU A 154 -9.51 0.07 19.75
CA LEU A 154 -9.11 -1.29 19.45
C LEU A 154 -9.43 -2.19 20.65
N GLU A 155 -10.27 -3.19 20.43
CA GLU A 155 -10.60 -4.24 21.40
C GLU A 155 -9.66 -5.44 21.15
N MET A 156 -8.76 -5.68 22.10
CA MET A 156 -7.84 -6.82 22.08
C MET A 156 -8.59 -8.12 22.37
N ARG A 157 -8.02 -9.27 21.98
CA ARG A 157 -8.59 -10.61 22.32
C ARG A 157 -8.87 -10.80 23.83
N THR A 158 -8.13 -10.13 24.70
CA THR A 158 -8.32 -10.18 26.16
C THR A 158 -9.56 -9.43 26.65
N GLY A 159 -10.24 -8.69 25.77
CA GLY A 159 -11.31 -7.75 26.10
C GLY A 159 -10.82 -6.37 26.51
N LEU A 160 -9.49 -6.14 26.54
CA LEU A 160 -8.92 -4.82 26.80
C LEU A 160 -9.22 -3.89 25.62
N VAL A 161 -9.84 -2.74 25.89
CA VAL A 161 -10.10 -1.69 24.90
C VAL A 161 -9.07 -0.58 25.04
N ILE A 162 -8.37 -0.28 23.95
CA ILE A 162 -7.33 0.75 23.91
C ILE A 162 -7.75 1.86 22.94
N PRO A 163 -7.65 3.15 23.31
CA PRO A 163 -7.88 4.24 22.37
C PRO A 163 -6.77 4.28 21.31
N ALA A 164 -7.16 4.35 20.04
CA ALA A 164 -6.25 4.42 18.89
C ALA A 164 -6.22 5.79 18.20
N GLY A 165 -7.06 6.71 18.68
CA GLY A 165 -7.04 8.13 18.31
C GLY A 165 -8.43 8.75 18.23
N GLU A 166 -8.45 10.05 17.99
CA GLU A 166 -9.65 10.87 17.88
C GLU A 166 -9.51 11.86 16.74
N VAL A 167 -10.62 12.15 16.06
CA VAL A 167 -10.67 13.15 14.98
C VAL A 167 -12.04 13.81 14.94
N SER A 168 -12.14 14.99 14.31
CA SER A 168 -13.43 15.63 14.01
C SER A 168 -14.39 14.66 13.32
N SER A 169 -15.68 14.74 13.68
CA SER A 169 -16.75 13.98 13.03
C SER A 169 -16.85 14.27 11.51
N SER A 170 -16.43 15.46 11.09
CA SER A 170 -16.38 15.88 9.68
C SER A 170 -15.17 15.35 8.91
N SER A 171 -14.19 14.70 9.57
CA SER A 171 -12.99 14.19 8.89
C SER A 171 -13.23 12.80 8.31
N SER A 172 -12.74 12.59 7.09
CA SER A 172 -12.59 11.27 6.47
C SER A 172 -11.54 10.45 7.23
N ILE A 173 -11.80 9.16 7.44
CA ILE A 173 -10.86 8.22 8.06
C ILE A 173 -10.49 7.16 7.03
N ILE A 174 -9.28 7.27 6.49
CA ILE A 174 -8.80 6.43 5.39
C ILE A 174 -7.75 5.48 5.94
N CYS A 175 -7.85 4.19 5.63
CA CYS A 175 -6.77 3.23 5.82
C CYS A 175 -5.79 3.32 4.64
N ASP A 176 -4.50 3.09 4.84
CA ASP A 176 -3.50 3.14 3.76
C ASP A 176 -3.82 2.17 2.61
N TRP A 177 -4.48 1.05 2.91
CA TRP A 177 -4.95 0.09 1.90
C TRP A 177 -6.16 0.58 1.08
N MET A 178 -6.87 1.64 1.50
CA MET A 178 -7.89 2.29 0.67
C MET A 178 -7.25 3.14 -0.44
N LEU A 179 -6.00 3.56 -0.31
CA LEU A 179 -5.34 4.43 -1.30
C LEU A 179 -5.25 3.78 -2.70
N PHE A 180 -5.32 2.45 -2.77
CA PHE A 180 -5.39 1.70 -4.03
C PHE A 180 -6.57 2.08 -4.92
N ASP A 181 -7.65 2.62 -4.35
CA ASP A 181 -8.82 3.11 -5.09
C ASP A 181 -8.96 4.64 -5.03
N TRP A 182 -8.39 5.26 -3.99
CA TRP A 182 -8.75 6.62 -3.61
C TRP A 182 -7.73 7.70 -4.00
N ILE A 183 -6.51 7.35 -4.40
CA ILE A 183 -5.50 8.35 -4.78
C ILE A 183 -6.02 9.37 -5.80
N PRO A 184 -6.65 8.99 -6.93
CA PRO A 184 -7.08 9.97 -7.93
C PRO A 184 -8.14 10.95 -7.41
N THR A 185 -9.03 10.49 -6.52
CA THR A 185 -10.09 11.30 -5.92
C THR A 185 -9.50 12.22 -4.84
N LEU A 186 -8.76 11.65 -3.90
CA LEU A 186 -8.14 12.40 -2.81
C LEU A 186 -7.09 13.42 -3.29
N ALA A 187 -6.47 13.19 -4.44
CA ALA A 187 -5.56 14.16 -5.06
C ALA A 187 -6.27 15.39 -5.66
N GLN A 188 -7.59 15.31 -5.92
CA GLN A 188 -8.40 16.44 -6.37
C GLN A 188 -8.99 17.22 -5.20
N GLU A 189 -9.07 16.60 -4.02
CA GLU A 189 -9.54 17.22 -2.80
C GLU A 189 -8.45 18.06 -2.16
N SER A 190 -8.80 19.26 -1.70
CA SER A 190 -7.90 20.10 -0.91
C SER A 190 -7.96 19.81 0.59
N ALA A 191 -9.00 19.08 1.02
CA ALA A 191 -9.25 18.78 2.42
C ALA A 191 -8.28 17.72 2.95
N ALA A 192 -7.76 17.95 4.16
CA ALA A 192 -6.97 16.95 4.86
C ALA A 192 -7.87 15.83 5.40
N TRP A 193 -7.32 14.62 5.47
CA TRP A 193 -7.99 13.45 6.06
C TRP A 193 -7.15 12.85 7.19
N ALA A 194 -7.74 11.92 7.95
CA ALA A 194 -7.02 11.18 8.99
C ALA A 194 -6.71 9.76 8.54
N MET A 195 -5.43 9.40 8.60
CA MET A 195 -4.95 8.06 8.25
C MET A 195 -5.08 7.13 9.45
N LEU A 196 -5.75 6.00 9.27
CA LEU A 196 -5.68 4.87 10.19
C LEU A 196 -4.67 3.86 9.67
N GLU A 197 -3.39 4.10 10.00
CA GLU A 197 -2.23 3.31 9.59
C GLU A 197 -2.40 1.85 10.05
N ASP A 198 -2.37 0.92 9.08
CA ASP A 198 -2.55 -0.53 9.28
C ASP A 198 -3.76 -0.87 10.18
N LEU A 199 -4.81 -0.04 10.12
CA LEU A 199 -6.03 -0.14 10.93
C LEU A 199 -5.84 -0.02 12.45
N GLN A 200 -4.67 0.45 12.90
CA GLN A 200 -4.27 0.42 14.30
C GLN A 200 -3.98 1.79 14.90
N ARG A 201 -3.45 2.73 14.10
CA ARG A 201 -2.98 4.00 14.64
C ARG A 201 -3.48 5.19 13.83
N LEU A 202 -4.23 6.08 14.47
CA LEU A 202 -4.72 7.28 13.81
C LEU A 202 -3.64 8.35 13.72
N LYS A 203 -3.49 8.92 12.53
CA LYS A 203 -2.53 9.98 12.20
C LYS A 203 -3.29 11.09 11.45
N PRO A 204 -3.39 12.31 12.00
CA PRO A 204 -4.19 13.36 11.38
C PRO A 204 -3.47 14.05 10.22
N ASN A 205 -4.18 14.97 9.54
CA ASN A 205 -3.63 15.93 8.58
C ASN A 205 -2.86 15.30 7.41
N HIS A 206 -3.45 14.31 6.76
CA HIS A 206 -2.89 13.68 5.57
C HIS A 206 -3.36 14.37 4.30
N HIS A 207 -2.47 14.39 3.32
CA HIS A 207 -2.65 15.02 2.02
C HIS A 207 -2.06 14.12 0.92
N ILE A 208 -2.57 14.30 -0.30
CA ILE A 208 -2.01 13.72 -1.51
C ILE A 208 -1.62 14.86 -2.44
N CYS A 209 -0.40 14.82 -2.98
CA CYS A 209 0.07 15.77 -3.97
C CYS A 209 0.53 15.04 -5.24
N ARG A 210 0.06 15.52 -6.39
CA ARG A 210 0.53 15.08 -7.71
C ARG A 210 2.00 15.48 -7.88
N LEU A 211 2.84 14.53 -8.31
CA LEU A 211 4.28 14.74 -8.52
C LEU A 211 4.60 14.99 -10.00
N GLU A 212 4.88 13.91 -10.75
CA GLU A 212 5.24 13.95 -12.17
C GLU A 212 4.78 12.68 -12.90
N ASP A 213 4.80 12.70 -14.23
CA ASP A 213 4.64 11.50 -15.05
C ASP A 213 6.01 10.85 -15.29
N TRP A 214 6.13 9.58 -14.96
CA TRP A 214 7.30 8.78 -15.27
C TRP A 214 7.05 8.01 -16.57
N GLU A 215 7.65 8.53 -17.63
CA GLU A 215 7.53 7.99 -18.99
C GLU A 215 8.77 7.18 -19.37
N PHE A 216 8.57 5.97 -19.89
CA PHE A 216 9.65 5.12 -20.37
C PHE A 216 9.15 4.10 -21.40
N GLU A 217 10.05 3.56 -22.21
CA GLU A 217 9.75 2.49 -23.16
C GLU A 217 10.00 1.11 -22.52
N LEU A 218 9.04 0.21 -22.66
CA LEU A 218 9.12 -1.18 -22.20
C LEU A 218 8.63 -2.12 -23.30
N ASP A 219 9.49 -3.04 -23.77
CA ASP A 219 9.17 -3.95 -24.88
C ASP A 219 8.62 -3.27 -26.15
N GLY A 220 9.10 -2.06 -26.46
CA GLY A 220 8.63 -1.28 -27.61
C GLY A 220 7.31 -0.55 -27.39
N HIS A 221 6.78 -0.56 -26.15
CA HIS A 221 5.59 0.19 -25.76
C HIS A 221 5.97 1.38 -24.87
N GLU A 222 5.42 2.55 -25.18
CA GLU A 222 5.50 3.71 -24.27
C GLU A 222 4.59 3.46 -23.07
N ILE A 223 5.18 3.55 -21.87
CA ILE A 223 4.50 3.44 -20.60
C ILE A 223 4.54 4.81 -19.92
N CYS A 224 3.40 5.25 -19.41
CA CYS A 224 3.28 6.42 -18.56
C CYS A 224 2.73 6.03 -17.18
N LEU A 225 3.50 6.33 -16.13
CA LEU A 225 3.08 6.16 -14.73
C LEU A 225 2.87 7.52 -14.07
N ARG A 226 1.68 7.78 -13.53
CA ARG A 226 1.33 8.99 -12.78
C ARG A 226 1.79 8.88 -11.34
N GLY A 227 2.72 9.74 -10.93
CA GLY A 227 3.28 9.78 -9.58
C GLY A 227 2.49 10.65 -8.59
N TYR A 228 2.33 10.16 -7.37
CA TYR A 228 1.70 10.88 -6.26
C TYR A 228 2.56 10.73 -5.00
N SER A 229 2.60 11.77 -4.17
CA SER A 229 3.13 11.70 -2.82
C SER A 229 1.97 11.69 -1.82
N VAL A 230 2.09 10.85 -0.81
CA VAL A 230 1.19 10.81 0.35
C VAL A 230 2.01 11.16 1.58
N TYR A 231 1.56 12.17 2.31
CA TYR A 231 2.27 12.68 3.48
C TYR A 231 1.27 13.20 4.52
N GLY A 232 1.67 13.19 5.79
CA GLY A 232 0.85 13.70 6.86
C GLY A 232 1.60 13.76 8.19
N GLN A 233 0.89 14.12 9.25
CA GLN A 233 1.50 14.26 10.56
C GLN A 233 1.87 12.89 11.13
N GLY A 234 3.16 12.69 11.43
CA GLY A 234 3.65 11.47 12.08
C GLY A 234 3.72 10.25 11.16
N THR A 235 3.76 10.47 9.85
CA THR A 235 4.00 9.45 8.81
C THR A 235 5.18 9.86 7.94
N GLU A 236 5.94 8.88 7.47
CA GLU A 236 6.97 9.12 6.46
C GLU A 236 6.30 9.27 5.09
N VAL A 237 6.90 10.07 4.21
CA VAL A 237 6.36 10.29 2.87
C VAL A 237 6.43 8.97 2.09
N SER A 238 5.32 8.61 1.45
CA SER A 238 5.27 7.49 0.50
C SER A 238 4.95 7.97 -0.90
N TYR A 239 5.47 7.28 -1.90
CA TYR A 239 5.33 7.60 -3.31
C TYR A 239 4.57 6.51 -4.03
N TRP A 240 3.54 6.88 -4.76
CA TRP A 240 2.60 5.95 -5.39
C TRP A 240 2.56 6.22 -6.89
N TRP A 241 2.69 5.16 -7.69
CA TRP A 241 2.68 5.24 -9.15
C TRP A 241 1.51 4.46 -9.70
N LEU A 242 0.68 5.15 -10.48
CA LEU A 242 -0.53 4.60 -11.08
C LEU A 242 -0.35 4.52 -12.59
N ASN A 243 -0.79 3.44 -13.21
CA ASN A 243 -0.86 3.35 -14.67
C ASN A 243 -2.03 4.19 -15.24
N GLU A 244 -2.21 4.20 -16.55
CA GLU A 244 -3.32 4.92 -17.21
C GLU A 244 -4.72 4.48 -16.75
N ALA A 245 -4.87 3.24 -16.29
CA ALA A 245 -6.12 2.72 -15.74
C ALA A 245 -6.39 3.12 -14.27
N ASN A 246 -5.54 3.96 -13.67
CA ASN A 246 -5.53 4.34 -12.25
C ASN A 246 -5.21 3.18 -11.29
N GLU A 247 -4.64 2.07 -11.78
CA GLU A 247 -4.23 0.98 -10.90
C GLU A 247 -2.83 1.26 -10.37
N VAL A 248 -2.65 1.07 -9.06
CA VAL A 248 -1.36 1.23 -8.38
C VAL A 248 -0.41 0.12 -8.82
N VAL A 249 0.67 0.49 -9.49
CA VAL A 249 1.70 -0.45 -9.97
C VAL A 249 2.94 -0.46 -9.07
N LEU A 250 3.26 0.68 -8.44
CA LEU A 250 4.39 0.79 -7.53
C LEU A 250 4.02 1.63 -6.31
N ILE A 251 4.53 1.20 -5.15
CA ILE A 251 4.49 1.97 -3.91
C ILE A 251 5.89 1.98 -3.34
N SER A 252 6.51 3.15 -3.28
CA SER A 252 7.78 3.34 -2.59
C SER A 252 7.50 3.94 -1.21
N LYS A 253 7.72 3.13 -0.17
CA LYS A 253 7.75 3.58 1.23
C LYS A 253 9.22 3.76 1.64
N THR A 254 9.47 4.09 2.89
CA THR A 254 10.83 4.32 3.36
C THR A 254 11.67 3.04 3.41
N PHE A 255 11.09 1.93 3.89
CA PHE A 255 11.80 0.66 4.06
C PHE A 255 11.61 -0.35 2.93
N SER A 256 10.58 -0.18 2.11
CA SER A 256 10.18 -1.18 1.13
C SER A 256 9.50 -0.57 -0.09
N THR A 257 9.72 -1.19 -1.25
CA THR A 257 8.99 -0.91 -2.48
C THR A 257 8.06 -2.08 -2.82
N TYR A 258 6.78 -1.80 -2.99
CA TYR A 258 5.78 -2.77 -3.45
C TYR A 258 5.69 -2.66 -4.96
N VAL A 259 5.80 -3.78 -5.66
CA VAL A 259 5.72 -3.85 -7.13
C VAL A 259 4.61 -4.80 -7.52
N LEU A 260 3.64 -4.32 -8.30
CA LEU A 260 2.57 -5.17 -8.81
C LEU A 260 3.19 -6.29 -9.66
N THR A 261 2.86 -7.55 -9.36
CA THR A 261 3.33 -8.72 -10.12
C THR A 261 2.20 -9.51 -10.76
N LYS A 262 0.98 -9.38 -10.23
CA LYS A 262 -0.23 -9.97 -10.83
C LYS A 262 -1.48 -9.18 -10.45
N GLY A 263 -2.11 -8.55 -11.44
CA GLY A 263 -3.48 -8.05 -11.34
C GLY A 263 -4.48 -9.02 -11.96
N GLY A 264 -5.74 -8.95 -11.56
CA GLY A 264 -6.82 -9.69 -12.22
C GLY A 264 -8.16 -9.60 -11.51
N CYS A 265 -9.22 -9.91 -12.26
CA CYS A 265 -10.53 -10.26 -11.71
C CYS A 265 -10.46 -11.63 -11.06
N VAL A 266 -11.25 -11.81 -10.01
CA VAL A 266 -11.64 -13.13 -9.52
C VAL A 266 -12.95 -13.52 -10.20
#